data_AF-A0A4R2ZJA0-F1
#
_entry.id   AF-A0A4R2ZJA0-F1
#
_cell.length_a   1.000
_cell.length_b   1.000
_cell.length_c   1.000
_cell.angle_alpha   90.00
_cell.angle_beta   90.00
_cell.angle_gamma   90.00
#
_symmetry.space_group_name_H-M   'P 1'
#
loop_
_entity.id
_entity.type
_entity.pdbx_description
1 polymer ?
#
loop_
_entity_poly.entity_id
_entity_poly.type
_entity_poly.pdbx_seq_one_letter_code
_entity_poly.pdbx_strand_id
1 'polypeptide(L)'
;MPNIASNLKFLRKTKRLTQQQFADLMEIKRASVGAYEEDRAEPKYELLKKIAEFYDLSMDELANDEINEKWKRAPKSNASNLRVLSVTVDGLDRENIELVPVKASAGYMNGYADPEYVATLPKFSLPMFNQGTYRAFEIKGDSMRPLASGSIVVAEYVENWNDIKPGQTYIVVSKDEGVVYKRIAFKFKEDKGLKLVSDNKSYDPYWVEASDIMEVWKAKAFISTTLPEPSNEPSMETLTSMMAEMQKTINSVVDKG
;
A
#
# COMPACT_ATOMS: atom_id res chain seq x y z
N MET A 1 10.12 -2.65 -28.04
CA MET A 1 9.60 -2.23 -26.71
C MET A 1 8.70 -1.02 -26.93
N PRO A 2 7.39 -1.09 -26.64
CA PRO A 2 6.40 -0.19 -27.26
C PRO A 2 6.52 1.29 -26.85
N ASN A 3 7.11 1.59 -25.68
CA ASN A 3 7.10 2.93 -25.10
C ASN A 3 8.45 3.66 -25.16
N ILE A 4 9.52 3.04 -25.67
CA ILE A 4 10.86 3.64 -25.60
C ILE A 4 10.97 4.94 -26.40
N ALA A 5 10.44 4.97 -27.63
CA ALA A 5 10.52 6.16 -28.47
C ALA A 5 9.81 7.38 -27.85
N SER A 6 8.60 7.18 -27.33
CA SER A 6 7.81 8.21 -26.65
C SER A 6 8.46 8.65 -25.33
N ASN A 7 8.93 7.70 -24.52
CA ASN A 7 9.59 7.95 -23.24
C ASN A 7 10.87 8.78 -23.43
N LEU A 8 11.73 8.41 -24.38
CA LEU A 8 12.98 9.15 -24.66
C LEU A 8 12.72 10.59 -25.05
N LYS A 9 11.75 10.81 -25.96
CA LYS A 9 11.37 12.14 -26.43
C LYS A 9 10.82 13.01 -25.30
N PHE A 10 10.01 12.41 -24.43
CA PHE A 10 9.45 13.09 -23.27
C PHE A 10 10.55 13.45 -22.26
N LEU A 11 11.36 12.49 -21.82
CA LEU A 11 12.44 12.68 -20.84
C LEU A 11 13.43 13.77 -21.28
N ARG A 12 13.82 13.77 -22.57
CA ARG A 12 14.69 14.81 -23.13
C ARG A 12 14.07 16.21 -23.02
N LYS A 13 12.78 16.33 -23.39
CA LYS A 13 12.06 17.60 -23.34
C LYS A 13 11.87 18.10 -21.90
N THR A 14 11.65 17.21 -20.94
CA THR A 14 11.52 17.53 -19.51
C THR A 14 12.78 18.18 -18.96
N LYS A 15 13.97 17.76 -19.40
CA LYS A 15 15.25 18.40 -19.09
C LYS A 15 15.61 19.59 -20.00
N ARG A 16 14.72 19.98 -20.92
CA ARG A 16 14.91 21.06 -21.91
C ARG A 16 16.15 20.89 -22.81
N LEU A 17 16.51 19.64 -23.12
CA LEU A 17 17.67 19.34 -23.95
C LEU A 17 17.30 19.30 -25.44
N THR A 18 18.16 19.85 -26.29
CA THR A 18 18.09 19.61 -27.73
C THR A 18 18.54 18.19 -28.08
N GLN A 19 18.18 17.69 -29.26
CA GLN A 19 18.66 16.38 -29.72
C GLN A 19 20.19 16.30 -29.81
N GLN A 20 20.86 17.41 -30.12
CA GLN A 20 22.33 17.46 -30.14
C GLN A 20 22.88 17.34 -28.72
N GLN A 21 22.41 18.15 -27.77
CA GLN A 21 22.86 18.09 -26.38
C GLN A 21 22.61 16.73 -25.73
N PHE A 22 21.47 16.11 -26.03
CA PHE A 22 21.19 14.75 -25.54
C PHE A 22 22.13 13.72 -26.15
N ALA A 23 22.45 13.86 -27.45
CA ALA A 23 23.41 13.00 -28.13
C ALA A 23 24.81 13.12 -27.50
N ASP A 24 25.24 14.35 -27.20
CA ASP A 24 26.53 14.64 -26.58
C ASP A 24 26.61 14.03 -25.17
N LEU A 25 25.55 14.19 -24.35
CA LEU A 25 25.47 13.61 -23.00
C LEU A 25 25.50 12.08 -23.00
N MET A 26 24.84 11.46 -23.98
CA MET A 26 24.76 10.01 -24.10
C MET A 26 25.92 9.41 -24.90
N GLU A 27 26.84 10.23 -25.43
CA GLU A 27 27.97 9.85 -26.28
C GLU A 27 27.53 9.09 -27.55
N ILE A 28 26.49 9.59 -28.20
CA ILE A 28 25.93 9.04 -29.44
C ILE A 28 25.83 10.10 -30.53
N LYS A 29 25.52 9.68 -31.76
CA LYS A 29 25.30 10.61 -32.88
C LYS A 29 23.92 11.24 -32.78
N ARG A 30 23.78 12.53 -33.11
CA ARG A 30 22.48 13.23 -33.19
C ARG A 30 21.45 12.49 -34.06
N ALA A 31 21.90 11.93 -35.18
CA ALA A 31 21.05 11.13 -36.07
C ALA A 31 20.44 9.89 -35.38
N SER A 32 21.16 9.28 -34.45
CA SER A 32 20.68 8.15 -33.65
C SER A 32 19.55 8.58 -32.72
N VAL A 33 19.68 9.72 -32.04
CA VAL A 33 18.62 10.28 -31.17
C VAL A 33 17.33 10.48 -31.97
N GLY A 34 17.41 11.10 -33.16
CA GLY A 34 16.24 11.29 -34.01
C GLY A 34 15.61 9.97 -34.46
N ALA A 35 16.43 8.97 -34.81
CA ALA A 35 15.93 7.64 -35.18
C ALA A 35 15.23 6.92 -34.01
N TYR A 36 15.72 7.09 -32.78
CA TYR A 36 15.09 6.51 -31.58
C TYR A 36 13.77 7.20 -31.22
N GLU A 37 13.70 8.53 -31.29
CA GLU A 37 12.47 9.28 -30.98
C GLU A 37 11.36 9.14 -32.01
N GLU A 38 11.69 8.72 -33.22
CA GLU A 38 10.77 8.47 -34.33
C GLU A 38 10.45 6.97 -34.51
N ASP A 39 10.90 6.12 -33.58
CA ASP A 39 10.70 4.67 -33.61
C ASP A 39 11.24 3.98 -34.88
N ARG A 40 12.25 4.60 -35.52
CA ARG A 40 12.93 4.05 -36.72
C ARG A 40 14.09 3.12 -36.36
N ALA A 41 14.54 3.15 -35.12
CA ALA A 41 15.57 2.28 -34.59
C ALA A 41 15.38 2.10 -33.08
N GLU A 42 15.89 1.00 -32.52
CA GLU A 42 15.91 0.78 -31.08
C GLU A 42 17.32 1.04 -30.49
N PRO A 43 17.42 1.71 -29.33
CA PRO A 43 18.67 1.82 -28.58
C PRO A 43 19.17 0.44 -28.12
N LYS A 44 20.49 0.25 -28.10
CA LYS A 44 21.09 -0.96 -27.50
C LYS A 44 20.96 -0.94 -25.98
N TYR A 45 21.02 -2.12 -25.37
CA TYR A 45 20.95 -2.29 -23.90
C TYR A 45 21.89 -1.35 -23.13
N GLU A 46 23.17 -1.25 -23.53
CA GLU A 46 24.13 -0.36 -22.88
C GLU A 46 23.70 1.11 -22.86
N LEU A 47 23.10 1.58 -23.96
CA LEU A 47 22.59 2.93 -24.06
C LEU A 47 21.33 3.11 -23.21
N LEU A 48 20.42 2.12 -23.21
CA LEU A 48 19.24 2.14 -22.34
C LEU A 48 19.63 2.20 -20.87
N LYS A 49 20.63 1.42 -20.46
CA LYS A 49 21.17 1.43 -19.10
C LYS A 49 21.72 2.81 -18.73
N LYS A 50 22.54 3.42 -19.60
CA LYS A 50 23.08 4.78 -19.39
C LYS A 50 21.97 5.83 -19.26
N ILE A 51 20.91 5.72 -20.08
CA ILE A 51 19.75 6.62 -20.02
C ILE A 51 18.96 6.41 -18.73
N ALA A 52 18.71 5.16 -18.34
CA ALA A 52 18.03 4.80 -17.11
C ALA A 52 18.77 5.38 -15.89
N GLU A 53 20.08 5.20 -15.81
CA GLU A 53 20.93 5.78 -14.76
C GLU A 53 20.88 7.32 -14.75
N PHE A 54 20.96 7.98 -15.91
CA PHE A 54 20.94 9.44 -16.01
C PHE A 54 19.61 10.06 -15.55
N TYR A 55 18.48 9.42 -15.85
CA TYR A 55 17.16 9.88 -15.43
C TYR A 55 16.70 9.29 -14.10
N ASP A 56 17.54 8.48 -13.44
CA ASP A 56 17.23 7.81 -12.18
C ASP A 56 16.00 6.88 -12.28
N LEU A 57 15.88 6.16 -13.40
CA LEU A 57 14.82 5.20 -13.73
C LEU A 57 15.35 3.76 -13.68
N SER A 58 14.47 2.80 -13.40
CA SER A 58 14.73 1.39 -13.66
C SER A 58 14.56 1.05 -15.14
N MET A 59 15.15 -0.08 -15.56
CA MET A 59 14.98 -0.59 -16.93
C MET A 59 13.52 -0.91 -17.25
N ASP A 60 12.77 -1.37 -16.25
CA ASP A 60 11.35 -1.69 -16.39
C ASP A 60 10.51 -0.42 -16.60
N GLU A 61 10.69 0.60 -15.75
CA GLU A 61 10.04 1.91 -15.92
C GLU A 61 10.38 2.54 -17.28
N LEU A 62 11.62 2.43 -17.76
CA LEU A 62 12.00 3.01 -19.05
C LEU A 62 11.36 2.29 -20.24
N ALA A 63 11.22 0.95 -20.17
CA ALA A 63 10.80 0.13 -21.31
C ALA A 63 9.29 -0.15 -21.35
N ASN A 64 8.65 -0.31 -20.18
CA ASN A 64 7.29 -0.80 -20.04
C ASN A 64 6.28 0.30 -19.64
N ASP A 65 6.69 1.32 -18.86
CA ASP A 65 5.77 2.40 -18.49
C ASP A 65 5.53 3.37 -19.65
N GLU A 66 4.38 4.04 -19.63
CA GLU A 66 4.11 5.21 -20.46
C GLU A 66 4.49 6.50 -19.71
N ILE A 67 5.70 7.01 -19.95
CA ILE A 67 6.23 8.19 -19.27
C ILE A 67 5.72 9.45 -19.98
N ASN A 68 4.69 10.07 -19.39
CA ASN A 68 4.08 11.33 -19.84
C ASN A 68 3.86 12.30 -18.66
N GLU A 69 3.19 13.43 -18.88
CA GLU A 69 2.95 14.44 -17.81
C GLU A 69 2.15 13.91 -16.61
N LYS A 70 1.38 12.83 -16.79
CA LYS A 70 0.61 12.17 -15.74
C LYS A 70 1.37 11.01 -15.11
N TRP A 71 2.50 10.60 -15.67
CA TRP A 71 3.32 9.54 -15.13
C TRP A 71 3.90 9.98 -13.80
N LYS A 72 3.73 9.12 -12.80
CA LYS A 72 4.23 9.33 -11.45
C LYS A 72 5.13 8.16 -11.13
N ARG A 73 6.38 8.48 -10.80
CA ARG A 73 7.34 7.50 -10.32
C ARG A 73 6.76 6.82 -9.08
N ALA A 74 6.67 5.49 -9.10
CA ALA A 74 6.44 4.74 -7.88
C ALA A 74 7.59 5.06 -6.93
N PRO A 75 7.36 5.35 -5.63
CA PRO A 75 8.48 5.50 -4.70
C PRO A 75 9.36 4.27 -4.84
N LYS A 76 10.65 4.48 -5.13
CA LYS A 76 11.63 3.40 -5.25
C LYS A 76 11.49 2.55 -4.00
N SER A 77 11.06 1.29 -4.15
CA SER A 77 11.41 0.28 -3.18
C SER A 77 12.94 0.32 -3.16
N ASN A 78 13.52 0.84 -2.07
CA ASN A 78 14.96 0.99 -1.95
C ASN A 78 15.57 -0.37 -2.30
N ALA A 79 16.31 -0.49 -3.40
CA ALA A 79 16.98 -1.72 -3.79
C ALA A 79 18.04 -2.16 -2.76
N SER A 80 18.44 -1.27 -1.85
CA SER A 80 19.25 -1.54 -0.66
C SER A 80 18.44 -2.14 0.51
N ASN A 81 17.11 -2.14 0.42
CA ASN A 81 16.17 -2.87 1.26
C ASN A 81 15.49 -3.97 0.42
N LEU A 82 16.27 -4.78 -0.30
CA LEU A 82 15.84 -6.12 -0.69
C LEU A 82 15.65 -6.91 0.62
N ARG A 83 14.54 -6.63 1.30
CA ARG A 83 14.17 -7.24 2.57
C ARG A 83 13.60 -8.58 2.20
N VAL A 84 14.40 -9.61 2.42
CA VAL A 84 13.93 -10.99 2.39
C VAL A 84 12.88 -11.09 3.48
N LEU A 85 11.60 -11.12 3.09
CA LEU A 85 10.56 -11.54 4.01
C LEU A 85 10.85 -12.99 4.35
N SER A 86 11.20 -13.25 5.61
CA SER A 86 11.28 -14.60 6.11
C SER A 86 9.85 -15.16 6.18
N VAL A 87 9.48 -15.95 5.18
CA VAL A 87 8.26 -16.76 5.18
C VAL A 87 8.60 -18.14 5.71
N THR A 88 7.83 -18.62 6.68
CA THR A 88 8.01 -19.97 7.20
C THR A 88 6.97 -20.89 6.56
N VAL A 89 7.36 -22.06 6.08
CA VAL A 89 6.44 -23.03 5.48
C VAL A 89 6.10 -24.17 6.45
N ASP A 90 4.92 -24.76 6.33
CA ASP A 90 4.54 -25.98 7.03
C ASP A 90 5.13 -27.24 6.34
N GLY A 91 4.89 -28.43 6.90
CA GLY A 91 5.39 -29.69 6.34
C GLY A 91 4.84 -30.05 4.95
N LEU A 92 3.93 -29.26 4.40
CA LEU A 92 3.35 -29.41 3.06
C LEU A 92 3.74 -28.24 2.13
N ASP A 93 4.77 -27.47 2.51
CA ASP A 93 5.29 -26.32 1.76
C ASP A 93 4.29 -25.16 1.61
N ARG A 94 3.35 -25.03 2.56
CA ARG A 94 2.40 -23.91 2.59
C ARG A 94 2.91 -22.83 3.53
N GLU A 95 2.88 -21.58 3.11
CA GLU A 95 3.26 -20.45 3.96
C GLU A 95 2.40 -20.40 5.24
N ASN A 96 3.06 -20.26 6.39
CA ASN A 96 2.41 -20.02 7.66
C ASN A 96 2.05 -18.54 7.77
N ILE A 97 1.05 -18.26 8.61
CA ILE A 97 0.72 -16.91 9.05
C ILE A 97 1.43 -16.70 10.39
N GLU A 98 2.45 -15.85 10.42
CA GLU A 98 3.07 -15.45 11.68
C GLU A 98 2.18 -14.44 12.43
N LEU A 99 1.94 -14.68 13.72
CA LEU A 99 1.25 -13.75 14.60
C LEU A 99 2.27 -12.81 15.24
N VAL A 100 2.08 -11.51 15.10
CA VAL A 100 2.82 -10.44 15.77
C VAL A 100 1.98 -9.89 16.92
N PRO A 101 2.22 -10.32 18.18
CA PRO A 101 1.55 -9.76 19.36
C PRO A 101 1.89 -8.28 19.56
N VAL A 102 1.00 -7.53 20.22
CA VAL A 102 1.23 -6.10 20.55
C VAL A 102 2.51 -5.91 21.37
N LYS A 103 2.77 -6.83 22.31
CA LYS A 103 3.96 -6.79 23.17
C LYS A 103 5.25 -7.04 22.40
N ALA A 104 5.15 -7.79 21.30
CA ALA A 104 6.23 -8.12 20.41
C ALA A 104 6.44 -7.04 19.33
N SER A 105 5.49 -6.12 19.14
CA SER A 105 5.58 -5.07 18.11
C SER A 105 6.88 -4.28 18.23
N ALA A 106 7.33 -3.90 19.44
CA ALA A 106 8.60 -3.20 19.65
C ALA A 106 9.86 -4.04 19.35
N GLY A 107 9.80 -5.37 19.52
CA GLY A 107 10.88 -6.28 19.14
C GLY A 107 10.92 -6.48 17.63
N TYR A 108 9.75 -6.68 17.04
CA TYR A 108 9.52 -6.63 15.60
C TYR A 108 10.05 -5.30 15.04
N MET A 109 9.85 -4.17 15.75
CA MET A 109 10.38 -2.84 15.38
C MET A 109 11.91 -2.73 15.29
N ASN A 110 12.61 -3.52 16.09
CA ASN A 110 14.07 -3.40 16.23
C ASN A 110 14.82 -4.54 15.53
N GLY A 111 14.09 -5.58 15.07
CA GLY A 111 14.62 -6.78 14.41
C GLY A 111 13.81 -7.19 13.17
N TYR A 112 13.23 -6.22 12.46
CA TYR A 112 12.20 -6.34 11.40
C TYR A 112 12.37 -7.32 10.25
N ALA A 113 13.52 -7.95 10.11
CA ALA A 113 13.75 -8.99 9.14
C ALA A 113 14.72 -10.04 9.69
N ASP A 114 14.95 -10.05 11.01
CA ASP A 114 15.72 -11.11 11.64
C ASP A 114 14.91 -12.40 11.53
N PRO A 115 15.33 -13.34 10.66
CA PRO A 115 14.60 -14.58 10.45
C PRO A 115 14.52 -15.38 11.76
N GLU A 116 15.48 -15.20 12.68
CA GLU A 116 15.46 -15.85 13.98
C GLU A 116 14.29 -15.36 14.83
N TYR A 117 14.08 -14.04 14.91
CA TYR A 117 12.97 -13.47 15.67
C TYR A 117 11.62 -13.86 15.07
N VAL A 118 11.46 -13.70 13.75
CA VAL A 118 10.21 -14.07 13.05
C VAL A 118 9.92 -15.57 13.20
N ALA A 119 10.97 -16.41 13.21
CA ALA A 119 10.80 -17.84 13.42
C ALA A 119 10.28 -18.21 14.82
N THR A 120 10.54 -17.38 15.84
CA THR A 120 10.02 -17.57 17.21
C THR A 120 8.55 -17.16 17.40
N LEU A 121 7.99 -16.39 16.46
CA LEU A 121 6.61 -15.93 16.55
C LEU A 121 5.64 -17.11 16.50
N PRO A 122 4.49 -17.04 17.20
CA PRO A 122 3.44 -18.03 17.07
C PRO A 122 2.96 -18.11 15.61
N LYS A 123 2.76 -19.33 15.11
CA LYS A 123 2.38 -19.60 13.72
C LYS A 123 1.06 -20.33 13.68
N PHE A 124 0.23 -19.98 12.71
CA PHE A 124 -0.97 -20.73 12.39
C PHE A 124 -1.20 -20.71 10.89
N SER A 125 -2.06 -21.59 10.39
CA SER A 125 -2.45 -21.60 8.98
C SER A 125 -3.97 -21.54 8.85
N LEU A 126 -4.44 -20.85 7.82
CA LEU A 126 -5.85 -20.74 7.50
C LEU A 126 -6.04 -21.24 6.06
N PRO A 127 -6.88 -22.27 5.81
CA PRO A 127 -7.00 -22.89 4.49
C PRO A 127 -7.39 -21.93 3.35
N MET A 128 -8.07 -20.82 3.67
CA MET A 128 -8.49 -19.79 2.73
C MET A 128 -7.39 -18.81 2.29
N PHE A 129 -6.23 -18.84 2.95
CA PHE A 129 -5.09 -17.95 2.67
C PHE A 129 -3.88 -18.79 2.27
N ASN A 130 -3.86 -19.24 1.01
CA ASN A 130 -2.85 -20.13 0.46
C ASN A 130 -2.04 -19.52 -0.71
N GLN A 131 -2.40 -18.31 -1.15
CA GLN A 131 -1.74 -17.59 -2.24
C GLN A 131 -1.35 -16.19 -1.75
N GLY A 132 -0.04 -15.93 -1.70
CA GLY A 132 0.53 -14.69 -1.20
C GLY A 132 1.07 -14.82 0.24
N THR A 133 1.84 -13.82 0.66
CA THR A 133 2.45 -13.78 1.99
C THR A 133 1.53 -13.10 2.99
N TYR A 134 1.19 -13.80 4.06
CA TYR A 134 0.26 -13.33 5.09
C TYR A 134 0.93 -13.20 6.44
N ARG A 135 0.52 -12.18 7.18
CA ARG A 135 0.93 -11.96 8.57
C ARG A 135 -0.28 -11.51 9.37
N ALA A 136 -0.34 -11.95 10.62
CA ALA A 136 -1.38 -11.58 11.55
C ALA A 136 -0.82 -10.62 12.59
N PHE A 137 -1.57 -9.56 12.90
CA PHE A 137 -1.14 -8.56 13.88
C PHE A 137 -2.24 -8.37 14.90
N GLU A 138 -1.87 -8.45 16.17
CA GLU A 138 -2.76 -8.08 17.26
C GLU A 138 -2.81 -6.55 17.35
N ILE A 139 -4.01 -5.98 17.28
CA ILE A 139 -4.21 -4.53 17.25
C ILE A 139 -4.53 -4.03 18.66
N LYS A 140 -3.90 -2.91 19.07
CA LYS A 140 -4.21 -2.22 20.34
C LYS A 140 -4.87 -0.88 20.10
N GLY A 141 -5.87 -0.58 20.94
CA GLY A 141 -6.51 0.73 21.03
C GLY A 141 -7.88 0.80 20.34
N ASP A 142 -8.58 1.91 20.57
CA ASP A 142 -9.97 2.14 20.17
C ASP A 142 -10.13 2.91 18.85
N SER A 143 -9.03 3.08 18.10
CA SER A 143 -9.01 3.97 16.94
C SER A 143 -9.77 3.43 15.72
N MET A 144 -10.10 2.14 15.68
CA MET A 144 -10.76 1.49 14.54
C MET A 144 -12.06 0.77 14.93
N ARG A 145 -12.83 1.34 15.88
CA ARG A 145 -14.17 0.81 16.20
C ARG A 145 -15.03 0.71 14.93
N PRO A 146 -15.76 -0.39 14.70
CA PRO A 146 -16.17 -1.40 15.69
C PRO A 146 -15.15 -2.51 15.99
N LEU A 147 -13.97 -2.53 15.36
CA LEU A 147 -12.93 -3.51 15.70
C LEU A 147 -12.40 -3.23 17.11
N ALA A 148 -12.60 -4.19 18.02
CA ALA A 148 -12.20 -4.07 19.41
C ALA A 148 -10.68 -4.22 19.58
N SER A 149 -10.11 -3.54 20.58
CA SER A 149 -8.72 -3.74 20.98
C SER A 149 -8.49 -5.21 21.38
N GLY A 150 -7.35 -5.78 20.99
CA GLY A 150 -7.03 -7.21 21.15
C GLY A 150 -7.52 -8.09 20.00
N SER A 151 -8.23 -7.52 19.01
CA SER A 151 -8.53 -8.23 17.77
C SER A 151 -7.26 -8.48 16.97
N ILE A 152 -7.20 -9.63 16.30
CA ILE A 152 -6.11 -10.02 15.42
C ILE A 152 -6.53 -9.74 13.99
N VAL A 153 -5.75 -8.97 13.24
CA VAL A 153 -5.99 -8.70 11.82
C VAL A 153 -5.03 -9.52 10.98
N VAL A 154 -5.57 -10.34 10.09
CA VAL A 154 -4.81 -11.09 9.08
C VAL A 154 -4.68 -10.21 7.84
N ALA A 155 -3.45 -9.97 7.41
CA ALA A 155 -3.14 -9.09 6.31
C ALA A 155 -2.16 -9.71 5.31
N GLU A 156 -2.29 -9.34 4.05
CA GLU A 156 -1.48 -9.79 2.92
C GLU A 156 -0.40 -8.74 2.61
N TYR A 157 0.83 -9.17 2.37
CA TYR A 157 1.93 -8.26 2.06
C TYR A 157 1.68 -7.51 0.75
N VAL A 158 1.93 -6.20 0.75
CA VAL A 158 1.82 -5.36 -0.46
C VAL A 158 3.21 -5.08 -1.00
N GLU A 159 3.63 -5.87 -1.99
CA GLU A 159 4.92 -5.68 -2.67
C GLU A 159 4.98 -4.37 -3.44
N ASN A 160 3.93 -4.07 -4.21
CA ASN A 160 3.82 -2.85 -5.00
C ASN A 160 2.87 -1.85 -4.35
N TRP A 161 3.40 -0.76 -3.81
CA TRP A 161 2.59 0.27 -3.14
C TRP A 161 1.64 1.01 -4.08
N ASN A 162 1.78 0.87 -5.41
CA ASN A 162 0.80 1.38 -6.36
C ASN A 162 -0.56 0.65 -6.27
N ASP A 163 -0.56 -0.60 -5.80
CA ASP A 163 -1.76 -1.43 -5.64
C ASP A 163 -2.58 -1.05 -4.41
N ILE A 164 -2.09 -0.12 -3.59
CA ILE A 164 -2.82 0.45 -2.48
C ILE A 164 -4.07 1.16 -3.02
N LYS A 165 -5.23 0.79 -2.44
CA LYS A 165 -6.54 1.31 -2.78
C LYS A 165 -7.03 2.23 -1.65
N PRO A 166 -7.25 3.52 -1.95
CA PRO A 166 -7.91 4.44 -1.02
C PRO A 166 -9.25 3.88 -0.53
N GLY A 167 -9.59 4.15 0.72
CA GLY A 167 -10.79 3.67 1.38
C GLY A 167 -10.69 2.25 1.93
N GLN A 168 -9.58 1.52 1.72
CA GLN A 168 -9.37 0.19 2.30
C GLN A 168 -8.49 0.26 3.56
N THR A 169 -8.59 -0.76 4.41
CA THR A 169 -7.82 -0.86 5.66
C THR A 169 -6.53 -1.63 5.45
N TYR A 170 -5.48 -1.11 6.07
CA TYR A 170 -4.12 -1.60 5.96
C TYR A 170 -3.46 -1.59 7.34
N ILE A 171 -2.47 -2.45 7.49
CA ILE A 171 -1.49 -2.37 8.55
C ILE A 171 -0.27 -1.68 7.96
N VAL A 172 0.10 -0.55 8.54
CA VAL A 172 1.27 0.21 8.15
C VAL A 172 2.29 0.04 9.26
N VAL A 173 3.48 -0.40 8.88
CA VAL A 173 4.61 -0.55 9.77
C VAL A 173 5.55 0.61 9.45
N SER A 174 5.79 1.50 10.41
CA SER A 174 6.61 2.69 10.21
C SER A 174 7.60 2.90 11.35
N LYS A 175 8.79 3.43 11.05
CA LYS A 175 9.88 3.61 12.04
C LYS A 175 9.42 4.34 13.30
N ASP A 176 8.63 5.39 13.12
CA ASP A 176 8.28 6.32 14.20
C ASP A 176 7.03 5.87 14.97
N GLU A 177 5.99 5.39 14.29
CA GLU A 177 4.71 5.08 14.94
C GLU A 177 4.53 3.62 15.33
N GLY A 178 5.34 2.73 14.79
CA GLY A 178 5.16 1.31 15.04
C GLY A 178 4.28 0.61 14.02
N VAL A 179 3.62 -0.44 14.49
CA VAL A 179 2.59 -1.17 13.75
C VAL A 179 1.24 -0.51 14.02
N VAL A 180 0.64 0.10 12.99
CA VAL A 180 -0.67 0.75 13.08
C VAL A 180 -1.66 0.15 12.09
N TYR A 181 -2.90 -0.07 12.54
CA TYR A 181 -4.00 -0.48 11.67
C TYR A 181 -4.90 0.72 11.38
N LYS A 182 -4.98 1.13 10.12
CA LYS A 182 -5.68 2.35 9.67
C LYS A 182 -6.29 2.19 8.30
N ARG A 183 -7.24 3.06 7.96
CA ARG A 183 -7.75 3.22 6.60
C ARG A 183 -6.87 4.19 5.82
N ILE A 184 -6.46 3.82 4.61
CA ILE A 184 -5.70 4.74 3.76
C ILE A 184 -6.69 5.62 3.00
N ALA A 185 -6.68 6.93 3.22
CA ALA A 185 -7.58 7.86 2.53
C ALA A 185 -6.98 8.40 1.22
N PHE A 186 -5.67 8.63 1.19
CA PHE A 186 -4.97 9.09 0.00
C PHE A 186 -3.62 8.40 -0.11
N LYS A 187 -3.24 8.09 -1.35
CA LYS A 187 -1.92 7.60 -1.70
C LYS A 187 -1.12 8.70 -2.39
N PHE A 188 0.10 8.95 -1.91
CA PHE A 188 1.16 9.70 -2.59
C PHE A 188 0.74 11.05 -3.17
N LYS A 189 0.40 12.00 -2.29
CA LYS A 189 0.32 13.42 -2.64
C LYS A 189 1.64 14.09 -2.23
N GLU A 190 2.27 14.82 -3.17
CA GLU A 190 3.45 15.70 -3.02
C GLU A 190 4.21 15.52 -1.70
N ASP A 191 5.29 14.71 -1.72
CA ASP A 191 6.27 14.51 -0.63
C ASP A 191 5.75 14.01 0.73
N LYS A 192 4.48 13.60 0.86
CA LYS A 192 3.89 13.26 2.19
C LYS A 192 3.56 11.78 2.43
N GLY A 193 3.83 10.89 1.48
CA GLY A 193 3.61 9.43 1.65
C GLY A 193 2.13 9.01 1.67
N LEU A 194 1.69 8.36 2.75
CA LEU A 194 0.32 7.82 2.92
C LEU A 194 -0.49 8.64 3.92
N LYS A 195 -1.75 8.97 3.59
CA LYS A 195 -2.67 9.59 4.55
C LYS A 195 -3.47 8.50 5.27
N LEU A 196 -3.24 8.38 6.57
CA LEU A 196 -3.92 7.43 7.43
C LEU A 196 -5.13 8.07 8.12
N VAL A 197 -6.23 7.33 8.15
CA VAL A 197 -7.50 7.75 8.77
C VAL A 197 -7.98 6.65 9.71
N SER A 198 -8.44 7.08 10.88
CA SER A 198 -9.09 6.23 11.86
C SER A 198 -10.58 6.14 11.58
N ASP A 199 -11.19 4.96 11.69
CA ASP A 199 -12.65 4.82 11.58
C ASP A 199 -13.36 5.44 12.79
N ASN A 200 -12.68 5.53 13.94
CA ASN A 200 -13.11 6.32 15.07
C ASN A 200 -12.83 7.82 14.83
N LYS A 201 -13.91 8.60 14.68
CA LYS A 201 -13.87 10.06 14.43
C LYS A 201 -13.19 10.90 15.53
N SER A 202 -12.91 10.31 16.68
CA SER A 202 -12.17 10.98 17.77
C SER A 202 -10.68 11.15 17.47
N TYR A 203 -10.17 10.52 16.41
CA TYR A 203 -8.77 10.58 16.01
C TYR A 203 -8.63 11.29 14.67
N ASP A 204 -7.80 12.34 14.65
CA ASP A 204 -7.56 13.11 13.45
C ASP A 204 -6.75 12.33 12.40
N PRO A 205 -7.06 12.51 11.10
CA PRO A 205 -6.21 12.04 10.01
C PRO A 205 -4.80 12.63 10.04
N TYR A 206 -3.81 11.82 9.73
CA TYR A 206 -2.40 12.26 9.66
C TYR A 206 -1.67 11.62 8.46
N TRP A 207 -0.47 12.14 8.16
CA TRP A 207 0.37 11.66 7.07
C TRP A 207 1.58 10.91 7.62
N VAL A 208 1.96 9.84 6.94
CA VAL A 208 3.21 9.11 7.20
C VAL A 208 4.06 9.18 5.95
N GLU A 209 5.30 9.67 6.09
CA GLU A 209 6.21 9.83 4.97
C GLU A 209 6.62 8.48 4.36
N ALA A 210 6.85 8.46 3.04
CA ALA A 210 7.22 7.23 2.34
C ALA A 210 8.58 6.67 2.81
N SER A 211 9.47 7.52 3.31
CA SER A 211 10.78 7.17 3.89
C SER A 211 10.70 6.45 5.24
N ASP A 212 9.59 6.65 5.96
CA ASP A 212 9.37 6.08 7.30
C ASP A 212 8.55 4.80 7.24
N ILE A 213 7.79 4.61 6.17
CA ILE A 213 7.05 3.38 5.91
C ILE A 213 8.04 2.25 5.59
N MET A 214 7.93 1.19 6.37
CA MET A 214 8.76 0.00 6.28
C MET A 214 8.04 -1.13 5.57
N GLU A 215 6.78 -1.37 5.92
CA GLU A 215 5.93 -2.40 5.32
C GLU A 215 4.49 -1.91 5.24
N VAL A 216 3.78 -2.38 4.22
CA VAL A 216 2.34 -2.17 4.07
C VAL A 216 1.69 -3.52 3.86
N TRP A 217 0.68 -3.82 4.67
CA TRP A 217 -0.07 -5.06 4.61
C TRP A 217 -1.56 -4.75 4.42
N LYS A 218 -2.18 -5.35 3.41
CA LYS A 218 -3.60 -5.19 3.13
C LYS A 218 -4.42 -6.08 4.05
N ALA A 219 -5.34 -5.52 4.82
CA ALA A 219 -6.19 -6.33 5.68
C ALA A 219 -7.16 -7.21 4.86
N LYS A 220 -7.24 -8.49 5.19
CA LYS A 220 -8.06 -9.49 4.49
C LYS A 220 -9.09 -10.14 5.40
N ALA A 221 -8.76 -10.33 6.67
CA ALA A 221 -9.67 -10.83 7.69
C ALA A 221 -9.32 -10.27 9.07
N PHE A 222 -10.25 -10.40 10.01
CA PHE A 222 -10.00 -10.16 11.43
C PHE A 222 -10.56 -11.33 12.25
N ILE A 223 -9.95 -11.57 13.40
CA ILE A 223 -10.34 -12.57 14.38
C ILE A 223 -10.55 -11.82 15.69
N SER A 224 -11.77 -11.85 16.19
CA SER A 224 -12.13 -11.29 17.49
C SER A 224 -12.05 -12.39 18.54
N THR A 225 -11.32 -12.15 19.63
CA THR A 225 -11.32 -13.03 20.81
C THR A 225 -12.48 -12.70 21.76
N THR A 226 -13.08 -11.51 21.62
CA THR A 226 -14.30 -11.12 22.30
C THR A 226 -15.50 -11.54 21.46
N LEU A 227 -16.33 -12.43 21.99
CA LEU A 227 -17.58 -12.81 21.36
C LEU A 227 -18.59 -11.66 21.49
N PRO A 228 -19.41 -11.40 20.47
CA PRO A 228 -20.48 -10.43 20.58
C PRO A 228 -21.47 -10.90 21.66
N GLU A 229 -21.70 -10.06 22.66
CA GLU A 229 -22.83 -10.29 23.57
C GLU A 229 -24.13 -9.91 22.84
N PRO A 230 -25.22 -10.68 23.01
CA PRO A 230 -26.50 -10.31 22.45
C PRO A 230 -26.94 -8.98 23.06
N SER A 231 -26.83 -7.90 22.30
CA SER A 231 -27.35 -6.60 22.69
C SER A 231 -28.88 -6.64 22.58
N ASN A 232 -29.59 -6.25 23.65
CA ASN A 232 -31.03 -5.92 23.58
C ASN A 232 -31.30 -4.62 22.79
N GLU A 233 -30.32 -4.12 22.04
CA GLU A 233 -30.49 -2.95 21.20
C GLU A 233 -31.45 -3.29 20.05
N PRO A 234 -32.52 -2.49 19.87
CA PRO A 234 -33.46 -2.71 18.77
C PRO A 234 -32.69 -2.65 17.44
N SER A 235 -32.95 -3.62 16.57
CA SER A 235 -32.30 -3.67 15.27
C SER A 235 -32.60 -2.39 14.47
N MET A 236 -31.75 -2.08 13.48
CA MET A 236 -32.01 -0.95 12.58
C MET A 236 -33.38 -1.04 11.91
N GLU A 237 -33.89 -2.24 11.65
CA GLU A 237 -35.25 -2.45 11.15
C GLU A 237 -36.32 -2.04 12.18
N THR A 238 -36.14 -2.41 13.45
CA THR A 238 -37.04 -2.01 14.54
C THR A 238 -37.01 -0.50 14.78
N LEU A 239 -35.83 0.13 14.71
CA LEU A 239 -35.72 1.59 14.82
C LEU A 239 -36.36 2.31 13.63
N THR A 240 -36.18 1.77 12.42
CA THR A 240 -36.77 2.33 11.19
C THR A 240 -38.30 2.21 11.22
N SER A 241 -38.84 1.09 11.71
CA SER A 241 -40.29 0.90 11.84
C SER A 241 -40.88 1.83 12.91
N MET A 242 -40.22 1.99 14.06
CA MET A 242 -40.62 2.95 15.10
C MET A 242 -40.62 4.39 14.58
N MET A 243 -39.62 4.78 13.78
CA MET A 243 -39.58 6.11 13.14
C MET A 243 -40.71 6.30 12.13
N ALA A 244 -40.97 5.30 11.29
CA ALA A 244 -42.08 5.34 10.33
C ALA A 244 -43.44 5.45 11.04
N GLU A 245 -43.62 4.75 12.16
CA GLU A 245 -44.82 4.79 12.98
C GLU A 245 -44.99 6.13 13.70
N MET A 246 -43.90 6.71 14.24
CA MET A 246 -43.90 8.08 14.76
C MET A 246 -44.27 9.10 13.68
N GLN A 247 -43.71 9.00 12.48
CA GLN A 247 -44.00 9.93 11.39
C GLN A 247 -45.47 9.85 10.96
N LYS A 248 -46.03 8.64 10.89
CA LYS A 248 -47.46 8.43 10.62
C LYS A 248 -48.35 9.05 11.71
N THR A 249 -47.96 8.89 12.97
CA THR A 249 -48.67 9.43 14.13
C THR A 249 -48.64 10.96 14.12
N ILE A 250 -47.48 11.56 13.88
CA ILE A 250 -47.32 13.03 13.79
C ILE A 250 -48.19 13.59 12.67
N ASN A 251 -48.16 13.00 11.47
CA ASN A 251 -48.99 13.47 10.35
C ASN A 251 -50.49 13.38 10.67
N SER A 252 -50.94 12.31 11.36
CA SER A 252 -52.33 12.17 11.77
C SER A 252 -52.80 13.19 12.82
N VAL A 253 -51.88 13.78 13.59
CA VAL A 253 -52.17 14.82 14.59
C VAL A 253 -52.19 16.20 13.93
N VAL A 254 -51.32 16.43 12.93
CA VAL A 254 -51.29 17.67 12.14
C VAL A 254 -52.52 17.82 11.24
N ASP A 255 -53.07 16.73 10.68
CA ASP A 255 -54.29 16.77 9.85
C ASP A 255 -55.60 17.00 10.65
N LYS A 256 -55.54 17.04 11.98
CA LYS A 256 -56.71 17.20 12.87
C LYS A 256 -56.73 18.53 13.65
N GLY A 257 -55.80 19.44 13.39
CA GLY A 257 -55.75 20.80 13.96
C GLY A 257 -56.05 21.86 12.90
#